data_AF-A0A5S3UUD1-F1
#
_entry.id   AF-A0A5S3UUD1-F1
#
_cell.length_a   1.000
_cell.length_b   1.000
_cell.length_c   1.000
_cell.angle_alpha   90.00
_cell.angle_beta   90.00
_cell.angle_gamma   90.00
#
_symmetry.space_group_name_H-M   'P 1'
#
loop_
_entity.id
_entity.type
_entity.pdbx_description
1 polymer ?
#
loop_
_entity_poly.entity_id
_entity_poly.type
_entity_poly.pdbx_seq_one_letter_code
_entity_poly.pdbx_strand_id
1 'polypeptide(L)'
;MERVTKHFKRRIDKQTLLDLLFIAYEQGIAANKIADATESEFNIPYSEELFSIVLDALGVPDGEEHRAGLEELFYNTWLLDDEYETVESFYDELIFCIEEFFDVDNDLKQSN
;
A
#
# COMPACT_ATOMS: atom_id res chain seq x y z
N MET A 1 5.93 25.29 16.41
CA MET A 1 7.15 25.00 15.61
C MET A 1 6.93 23.62 15.01
N GLU A 2 6.52 23.55 13.75
CA GLU A 2 6.32 22.28 13.05
C GLU A 2 7.66 21.56 12.94
N ARG A 3 7.68 20.27 13.30
CA ARG A 3 8.85 19.43 13.07
C ARG A 3 8.92 19.17 11.56
N VAL A 4 9.80 19.90 10.87
CA VAL A 4 10.22 19.54 9.52
C VAL A 4 11.06 18.27 9.64
N THR A 5 10.41 17.12 9.50
CA THR A 5 11.11 15.84 9.41
C THR A 5 11.78 15.81 8.04
N LYS A 6 13.10 16.04 7.97
CA LYS A 6 13.86 15.77 6.75
C LYS A 6 13.78 14.26 6.51
N HIS A 7 12.90 13.84 5.59
CA HIS A 7 12.80 12.45 5.17
C HIS A 7 14.18 12.00 4.68
N PHE A 8 14.89 11.22 5.49
CA PHE A 8 15.96 10.38 4.93
C PHE A 8 15.26 9.42 3.96
N LYS A 9 15.69 9.41 2.69
CA LYS A 9 15.23 8.41 1.73
C LYS A 9 15.68 7.04 2.27
N ARG A 10 14.80 6.38 3.03
CA ARG A 10 15.09 5.07 3.61
C ARG A 10 15.26 4.13 2.44
N ARG A 11 16.45 3.55 2.28
CA ARG A 11 16.65 2.44 1.35
C ARG A 11 16.15 1.19 2.05
N ILE A 12 14.83 0.97 1.98
CA ILE A 12 14.23 -0.31 2.36
C ILE A 12 14.49 -1.26 1.19
N ASP A 13 15.04 -2.45 1.48
CA ASP A 13 15.28 -3.46 0.45
C ASP A 13 13.98 -4.21 0.10
N LYS A 14 13.97 -4.90 -1.05
CA LYS A 14 12.78 -5.62 -1.54
C LYS A 14 12.26 -6.63 -0.52
N GLN A 15 13.12 -7.36 0.18
CA GLN A 15 12.65 -8.36 1.15
C GLN A 15 11.89 -7.69 2.30
N THR A 16 12.42 -6.59 2.83
CA THR A 16 11.73 -5.84 3.87
C THR A 16 10.37 -5.29 3.40
N LEU A 17 10.24 -4.88 2.13
CA LEU A 17 8.95 -4.44 1.57
C LEU A 17 7.95 -5.60 1.47
N LEU A 18 8.38 -6.77 0.99
CA LEU A 18 7.54 -7.97 0.93
C LEU A 18 7.07 -8.40 2.32
N ASP A 19 7.97 -8.37 3.30
CA ASP A 19 7.64 -8.71 4.69
C ASP A 19 6.59 -7.75 5.26
N LEU A 20 6.73 -6.44 5.00
CA LEU A 20 5.76 -5.43 5.44
C LEU A 20 4.39 -5.63 4.79
N LEU A 21 4.34 -5.91 3.48
CA LEU A 21 3.12 -6.23 2.75
C LEU A 21 2.43 -7.46 3.33
N PHE A 22 3.19 -8.53 3.58
CA PHE A 22 2.65 -9.75 4.15
C PHE A 22 2.10 -9.54 5.57
N ILE A 23 2.80 -8.77 6.41
CA ILE A 23 2.30 -8.41 7.75
C ILE A 23 1.01 -7.59 7.65
N ALA A 24 0.95 -6.62 6.74
CA ALA A 24 -0.26 -5.81 6.53
C ALA A 24 -1.45 -6.68 6.10
N TYR A 25 -1.23 -7.64 5.19
CA TYR A 25 -2.23 -8.59 4.72
C TYR A 25 -2.74 -9.49 5.87
N GLU A 26 -1.83 -10.15 6.61
CA GLU A 26 -2.21 -11.03 7.72
C GLU A 26 -2.96 -10.27 8.82
N GLN A 27 -2.59 -9.01 9.08
CA GLN A 27 -3.33 -8.15 10.00
C GLN A 27 -4.74 -7.84 9.46
N GLY A 28 -4.88 -7.51 8.17
CA GLY A 28 -6.19 -7.32 7.56
C GLY A 28 -7.08 -8.56 7.69
N ILE A 29 -6.54 -9.75 7.40
CA ILE A 29 -7.26 -11.03 7.52
C ILE A 29 -7.68 -11.28 8.97
N ALA A 30 -6.80 -11.00 9.93
CA ALA A 30 -7.13 -11.12 11.35
C ALA A 30 -8.24 -10.14 11.77
N ALA A 31 -8.21 -8.91 11.24
CA ALA A 31 -9.23 -7.90 11.49
C ALA A 31 -10.61 -8.37 11.02
N ASN A 32 -10.68 -8.84 9.77
CA ASN A 32 -11.91 -9.35 9.16
C ASN A 32 -12.49 -10.53 9.96
N LYS A 33 -11.64 -11.49 10.36
CA LYS A 33 -12.07 -12.63 11.19
C LYS A 33 -12.65 -12.21 12.55
N ILE A 34 -12.10 -11.17 13.17
CA ILE A 34 -12.60 -10.64 14.44
C ILE A 34 -13.92 -9.89 14.21
N ALA A 35 -13.99 -9.08 13.16
CA ALA A 35 -15.21 -8.37 12.79
C ALA A 35 -16.38 -9.33 12.58
N ASP A 36 -16.15 -10.40 11.80
CA ASP A 36 -17.12 -11.46 11.55
C ASP A 36 -17.54 -12.19 12.84
N ALA A 37 -16.58 -12.51 13.72
CA ALA A 37 -16.84 -13.22 14.96
C ALA A 37 -17.59 -12.36 16.00
N THR A 38 -17.48 -11.03 15.91
CA THR A 38 -18.08 -10.09 16.88
C THR A 38 -19.33 -9.39 16.35
N GLU A 39 -19.71 -9.62 15.09
CA GLU A 39 -20.77 -8.89 14.38
C GLU A 39 -20.61 -7.36 14.53
N SER A 40 -19.36 -6.91 14.57
CA SER A 40 -18.98 -5.52 14.82
C SER A 40 -17.88 -5.12 13.84
N GLU A 41 -17.87 -3.85 13.44
CA GLU A 41 -16.71 -3.30 12.75
C GLU A 41 -15.50 -3.37 13.70
N PHE A 42 -14.46 -4.09 13.26
CA PHE A 42 -13.19 -4.17 13.97
C PHE A 42 -12.09 -3.85 12.97
N ASN A 43 -11.51 -2.65 13.12
CA ASN A 43 -10.41 -2.22 12.28
C ASN A 43 -9.10 -2.36 13.04
N ILE A 44 -8.10 -3.02 12.46
CA ILE A 44 -6.76 -3.09 13.06
C ILE A 44 -5.99 -1.86 12.58
N PRO A 45 -5.69 -0.87 13.45
CA PRO A 45 -5.12 0.42 13.05
C PRO A 45 -3.74 0.30 12.38
N TYR A 46 -3.09 -0.86 12.47
CA TYR A 46 -1.73 -1.04 12.00
C TYR A 46 -1.62 -1.53 10.54
N SER A 47 -2.67 -2.13 9.95
CA SER A 47 -2.59 -2.61 8.55
C SER A 47 -2.47 -1.43 7.57
N GLU A 48 -3.32 -0.41 7.76
CA GLU A 48 -3.29 0.86 7.02
C GLU A 48 -1.96 1.60 7.18
N GLU A 49 -1.46 1.73 8.41
CA GLU A 49 -0.16 2.36 8.66
C GLU A 49 0.99 1.60 7.98
N LEU A 50 0.98 0.26 7.99
CA LEU A 50 2.02 -0.55 7.36
C LEU A 50 1.98 -0.44 5.84
N PHE A 51 0.81 -0.48 5.23
CA PHE A 51 0.69 -0.29 3.78
C PHE A 51 1.13 1.11 3.36
N SER A 52 0.76 2.15 4.11
CA SER A 52 1.25 3.51 3.88
C SER A 52 2.78 3.62 3.97
N ILE A 53 3.43 2.89 4.89
CA ILE A 53 4.90 2.84 4.96
C ILE A 53 5.51 2.22 3.71
N VAL A 54 4.86 1.21 3.12
CA VAL A 54 5.29 0.60 1.85
C VAL A 54 5.21 1.63 0.73
N LEU A 55 4.09 2.34 0.60
CA LEU A 55 3.91 3.39 -0.41
C LEU A 55 4.95 4.52 -0.26
N ASP A 56 5.21 4.96 0.97
CA ASP A 56 6.26 5.95 1.28
C ASP A 56 7.65 5.47 0.83
N ALA A 57 7.96 4.19 1.05
CA ALA A 57 9.24 3.59 0.69
C ALA A 57 9.42 3.44 -0.83
N LEU A 58 8.32 3.20 -1.55
CA LEU A 58 8.27 3.18 -3.00
C LEU A 58 8.28 4.59 -3.63
N GLY A 59 8.12 5.62 -2.81
CA GLY A 59 8.17 7.02 -3.24
C GLY A 59 6.86 7.55 -3.81
N VAL A 60 5.74 6.88 -3.52
CA VAL A 60 4.40 7.36 -3.87
C VAL A 60 4.09 8.62 -3.04
N PRO A 61 3.74 9.75 -3.68
CA PRO A 61 3.41 10.97 -2.96
C PRO A 61 2.25 10.77 -1.98
N ASP A 62 2.26 11.55 -0.91
CA ASP A 62 1.15 11.61 0.03
C ASP A 62 0.03 12.46 -0.59
N GLY A 63 -1.08 11.84 -0.94
CA GLY A 63 -2.20 12.43 -1.66
C GLY A 63 -3.23 11.38 -2.08
N GLU A 64 -4.51 11.66 -1.88
CA GLU A 64 -5.61 10.74 -2.19
C GLU A 64 -5.61 10.38 -3.69
N GLU A 65 -5.30 11.35 -4.55
CA GLU A 65 -5.19 11.17 -6.01
C GLU A 65 -4.08 10.20 -6.43
N HIS A 66 -3.10 9.95 -5.56
CA HIS A 66 -1.96 9.07 -5.82
C HIS A 66 -2.11 7.70 -5.15
N ARG A 67 -2.88 7.63 -4.05
CA ARG A 67 -2.92 6.45 -3.18
C ARG A 67 -4.22 5.68 -3.23
N ALA A 68 -5.36 6.34 -3.49
CA ALA A 68 -6.67 5.70 -3.41
C ALA A 68 -6.78 4.44 -4.29
N GLY A 69 -6.24 4.48 -5.51
CA GLY A 69 -6.24 3.31 -6.40
C GLY A 69 -5.31 2.18 -5.92
N LEU A 70 -4.21 2.50 -5.27
CA LEU A 70 -3.27 1.50 -4.71
C LEU A 70 -3.81 0.89 -3.42
N GLU A 71 -4.52 1.69 -2.62
CA GLU A 71 -5.26 1.23 -1.44
C GLU A 71 -6.41 0.32 -1.86
N GLU A 72 -7.17 0.67 -2.89
CA GLU A 72 -8.22 -0.19 -3.45
C GLU A 72 -7.63 -1.53 -3.95
N LEU A 73 -6.51 -1.49 -4.68
CA LEU A 73 -5.79 -2.69 -5.13
C LEU A 73 -5.41 -3.61 -3.95
N PHE A 74 -4.96 -3.03 -2.84
CA PHE A 74 -4.60 -3.81 -1.65
C PHE A 74 -5.81 -4.34 -0.89
N TYR A 75 -6.75 -3.46 -0.51
CA TYR A 75 -7.86 -3.81 0.38
C TYR A 75 -8.97 -4.58 -0.32
N ASN A 76 -9.34 -4.20 -1.53
CA ASN A 76 -10.45 -4.83 -2.22
C ASN A 76 -9.96 -6.04 -3.00
N THR A 77 -8.95 -5.85 -3.86
CA THR A 77 -8.53 -6.90 -4.80
C THR A 77 -7.70 -7.99 -4.12
N TRP A 78 -6.73 -7.63 -3.27
CA TRP A 78 -5.91 -8.65 -2.62
C TRP A 78 -6.52 -9.15 -1.30
N LEU A 79 -6.84 -8.25 -0.37
CA LEU A 79 -7.24 -8.65 0.98
C LEU A 79 -8.63 -9.30 1.03
N LEU A 80 -9.61 -8.76 0.29
CA LEU A 80 -10.99 -9.26 0.30
C LEU A 80 -11.21 -10.34 -0.76
N ASP A 81 -10.72 -10.13 -1.98
CA ASP A 81 -10.99 -11.02 -3.11
C ASP A 81 -9.91 -12.10 -3.33
N ASP A 82 -8.77 -12.03 -2.61
CA ASP A 82 -7.65 -12.99 -2.66
C ASP A 82 -7.14 -13.26 -4.09
N GLU A 83 -7.18 -12.25 -4.96
CA GLU A 83 -6.83 -12.40 -6.38
C GLU A 83 -5.33 -12.63 -6.63
N TYR A 84 -4.48 -12.40 -5.62
CA TYR A 84 -3.03 -12.60 -5.69
C TYR A 84 -2.58 -13.76 -4.79
N GLU A 85 -2.12 -14.85 -5.40
CA GLU A 85 -1.71 -16.07 -4.69
C GLU A 85 -0.45 -15.87 -3.82
N THR A 86 0.41 -14.91 -4.15
CA THR A 86 1.65 -14.64 -3.40
C THR A 86 1.90 -13.16 -3.19
N VAL A 87 2.63 -12.82 -2.12
CA VAL A 87 3.03 -11.43 -1.85
C VAL A 87 3.94 -10.87 -2.94
N GLU A 88 4.77 -11.70 -3.56
CA GLU A 88 5.56 -11.29 -4.72
C GLU A 88 4.70 -10.92 -5.93
N SER A 89 3.62 -11.69 -6.18
CA SER A 89 2.72 -11.41 -7.30
C SER A 89 1.97 -10.09 -7.12
N PHE A 90 1.50 -9.82 -5.91
CA PHE A 90 0.92 -8.53 -5.55
C PHE A 90 1.96 -7.41 -5.63
N TYR A 91 3.18 -7.63 -5.12
CA TYR A 91 4.25 -6.63 -5.19
C TYR A 91 4.59 -6.25 -6.62
N ASP A 92 4.71 -7.22 -7.53
CA ASP A 92 5.03 -6.96 -8.92
C ASP A 92 3.92 -6.15 -9.61
N GLU A 93 2.65 -6.43 -9.32
CA GLU A 93 1.51 -5.62 -9.82
C GLU A 93 1.48 -4.21 -9.21
N LEU A 94 1.74 -4.08 -7.91
CA LEU A 94 1.82 -2.80 -7.24
C LEU A 94 2.88 -1.90 -7.89
N ILE A 95 4.07 -2.47 -8.19
CA ILE A 95 5.12 -1.75 -8.89
C ILE A 95 4.67 -1.35 -10.29
N PHE A 96 4.03 -2.24 -11.05
CA PHE A 96 3.51 -1.93 -12.37
C PHE A 96 2.53 -0.73 -12.34
N CYS A 97 1.57 -0.74 -11.42
CA CYS A 97 0.61 0.35 -11.26
C CYS A 97 1.27 1.68 -10.90
N ILE A 98 2.30 1.65 -10.04
CA ILE A 98 3.07 2.84 -9.66
C ILE A 98 3.85 3.40 -10.85
N GLU A 99 4.51 2.54 -11.62
CA GLU A 99 5.29 2.95 -12.80
C GLU A 99 4.39 3.55 -13.89
N GLU A 100 3.28 2.90 -14.22
CA GLU A 100 2.28 3.40 -15.18
C GLU A 100 1.74 4.77 -14.76
N PHE A 101 1.42 4.95 -13.47
CA PHE A 101 0.94 6.24 -12.96
C PHE A 101 1.97 7.36 -13.16
N PHE A 102 3.24 7.09 -12.85
CA PHE A 102 4.29 8.09 -12.99
C PHE A 102 4.61 8.42 -14.46
N ASP A 103 4.55 7.44 -15.35
CA ASP A 103 4.78 7.66 -16.78
C ASP A 103 3.68 8.54 -17.40
N VAL A 104 2.40 8.28 -17.08
CA VAL A 104 1.27 9.12 -17.51
C VAL A 104 1.42 10.57 -17.04
N ASP A 105 1.79 10.79 -15.78
CA ASP A 105 1.94 12.13 -15.22
C ASP A 105 3.14 12.88 -15.85
N ASN A 106 4.21 12.17 -16.21
CA ASN A 106 5.34 12.74 -16.93
C ASN A 106 4.98 13.16 -18.36
N ASP A 107 4.20 12.35 -19.08
CA ASP A 107 3.75 12.65 -20.45
C ASP A 107 2.82 13.87 -20.49
N LEU A 108 1.94 14.02 -19.51
CA LEU A 108 1.04 15.17 -19.38
C LEU A 108 1.81 16.48 -19.08
N LYS A 109 2.92 16.40 -18.34
CA LYS A 109 3.78 17.56 -18.04
C LYS A 109 4.63 17.99 -19.24
N GLN A 110 4.99 17.08 -20.13
CA GLN A 110 5.74 17.41 -21.36
C GLN A 110 4.84 17.94 -22.49
N SER A 111 3.54 17.69 -22.40
CA SER A 111 2.55 18.07 -23.42
C SER A 111 1.92 19.46 -23.20
N ASN A 112 2.30 20.18 -22.13
CA ASN A 112 1.85 21.53 -21.79
C ASN A 112 3.03 22.51 -21.74
#